data_AF-A0A392QT89-F1
#
_entry.id   AF-A0A392QT89-F1
#
_cell.length_a   1.000
_cell.length_b   1.000
_cell.length_c   1.000
_cell.angle_alpha   90.00
_cell.angle_beta   90.00
_cell.angle_gamma   90.00
#
_symmetry.space_group_name_H-M   'P 1'
#
loop_
_entity.id
_entity.type
_entity.pdbx_description
1 polymer ?
#
loop_
_entity_poly.entity_id
_entity_poly.type
_entity_poly.pdbx_seq_one_letter_code
_entity_poly.pdbx_strand_id
1 'polypeptide(L)'
;WALVKDREVAKKMTKFIELNTIGVSKDSQLRAAKVLKTVSDSCEEEKSENGEESFFKYSYRMMEQRWKLLREAVDSGDLFSLPKFSSAFCTFLNQESETQPGK
;
A
#
# COMPACT_ATOMS: atom_id res chain seq x y z
N TRP A 1 9.09 0.24 -9.71
CA TRP A 1 8.12 0.33 -10.81
C TRP A 1 7.86 1.81 -11.09
N ALA A 2 7.40 2.16 -12.29
CA ALA A 2 7.02 3.52 -12.63
C ALA A 2 5.93 3.47 -13.71
N LEU A 3 4.91 4.33 -13.60
CA LEU A 3 3.91 4.53 -14.65
C LEU A 3 4.32 5.76 -15.46
N VAL A 4 4.79 5.55 -16.69
CA VAL A 4 5.37 6.61 -17.52
C VAL A 4 4.44 6.89 -18.71
N LYS A 5 3.86 8.10 -18.75
CA LYS A 5 2.97 8.51 -19.84
C LYS A 5 3.73 8.82 -21.13
N ASP A 6 4.91 9.43 -21.01
CA ASP A 6 5.74 9.80 -22.14
C ASP A 6 6.56 8.59 -22.63
N ARG A 7 6.39 8.25 -23.92
CA ARG A 7 7.05 7.09 -24.53
C ARG A 7 8.56 7.25 -24.63
N GLU A 8 9.08 8.45 -24.92
CA GLU A 8 10.51 8.68 -25.06
C GLU A 8 11.20 8.66 -23.70
N VAL A 9 10.54 9.15 -22.65
CA VAL A 9 10.99 8.98 -21.26
C VAL A 9 11.01 7.49 -20.90
N ALA A 10 9.95 6.74 -21.22
CA ALA A 10 9.88 5.30 -20.95
C ALA A 10 11.03 4.53 -21.63
N LYS A 11 11.34 4.82 -22.90
CA LYS A 11 12.48 4.21 -23.61
C LYS A 11 13.81 4.52 -22.93
N LYS A 12 14.05 5.77 -22.54
CA LYS A 12 15.27 6.19 -21.83
C LYS A 12 15.41 5.46 -20.50
N MET A 13 14.33 5.32 -19.74
CA MET A 13 14.32 4.58 -18.47
C MET A 13 14.61 3.08 -18.68
N THR A 14 14.00 2.45 -19.67
CA THR A 14 14.27 1.03 -19.99
C THR A 14 15.73 0.85 -20.38
N LYS A 15 16.29 1.74 -21.20
CA LYS A 15 17.69 1.66 -21.61
C LYS A 15 18.63 1.81 -20.41
N PHE A 16 18.32 2.71 -19.49
CA PHE A 16 19.09 2.87 -18.26
C PHE A 16 19.10 1.61 -17.39
N ILE A 17 17.95 0.96 -17.21
CA ILE A 17 17.84 -0.29 -16.44
C ILE A 17 18.63 -1.43 -17.10
N GLU A 18 18.55 -1.53 -18.44
CA GLU A 18 19.31 -2.52 -19.19
C GLU A 18 20.83 -2.32 -19.03
N LEU A 19 21.31 -1.07 -19.14
CA LEU A 19 22.75 -0.78 -19.07
C LEU A 19 23.34 -0.94 -17.66
N ASN A 20 22.59 -0.61 -16.60
CA ASN A 20 23.13 -0.61 -15.24
C ASN A 20 22.97 -1.95 -14.51
N THR A 21 21.83 -2.62 -14.70
CA THR A 21 21.48 -3.81 -13.92
C THR A 21 21.13 -5.02 -14.78
N ILE A 22 21.26 -4.91 -16.11
CA ILE A 22 20.88 -5.96 -17.07
C ILE A 22 19.41 -6.37 -16.81
N GLY A 23 18.55 -5.37 -16.65
CA GLY A 23 17.15 -5.61 -16.33
C GLY A 23 16.89 -5.83 -14.85
N VAL A 24 15.84 -6.60 -14.57
CA VAL A 24 15.38 -6.99 -13.23
C VAL A 24 15.32 -8.51 -13.15
N SER A 25 15.60 -9.07 -11.97
CA SER A 25 15.57 -10.53 -11.75
C SER A 25 14.22 -11.14 -12.15
N LYS A 26 14.25 -12.19 -12.97
CA LYS A 26 13.06 -12.95 -13.38
C LYS A 26 12.37 -13.60 -12.19
N ASP A 27 13.14 -14.10 -11.23
CA ASP A 27 12.60 -14.70 -10.01
C ASP A 27 11.86 -13.67 -9.16
N SER A 28 12.42 -12.47 -9.03
CA SER A 28 11.77 -11.37 -8.33
C SER A 28 10.47 -10.95 -9.03
N GLN A 29 10.46 -10.88 -10.36
CA GLN A 29 9.25 -10.60 -11.13
C GLN A 29 8.18 -11.68 -10.93
N LEU A 30 8.56 -12.96 -10.96
CA LEU A 30 7.62 -14.08 -10.76
C LEU A 30 7.02 -14.07 -9.36
N ARG A 31 7.83 -13.85 -8.32
CA ARG A 31 7.35 -13.73 -6.95
C ARG A 31 6.43 -12.52 -6.79
N ALA A 32 6.81 -11.36 -7.31
CA ALA A 32 5.98 -10.16 -7.26
C ALA A 32 4.64 -10.37 -7.97
N ALA A 33 4.64 -10.99 -9.15
CA ALA A 33 3.43 -11.29 -9.90
C ALA A 33 2.49 -12.22 -9.11
N LYS A 34 3.02 -13.26 -8.46
CA LYS A 34 2.22 -14.16 -7.63
C LYS A 34 1.60 -13.43 -6.42
N VAL A 35 2.38 -12.61 -5.72
CA VAL A 35 1.90 -11.82 -4.58
C VAL A 35 0.82 -10.83 -5.02
N LEU A 36 1.08 -10.08 -6.09
CA LEU A 36 0.11 -9.11 -6.63
C LEU A 36 -1.18 -9.78 -7.08
N LYS A 37 -1.09 -10.98 -7.68
CA LYS A 37 -2.26 -11.78 -8.02
C LYS A 37 -3.07 -12.13 -6.78
N THR A 38 -2.46 -12.71 -5.75
CA THR A 38 -3.16 -13.04 -4.50
C THR A 38 -3.81 -11.81 -3.85
N VAL A 39 -3.14 -10.65 -3.84
CA VAL A 39 -3.72 -9.41 -3.33
C VAL A 39 -4.92 -8.96 -4.17
N SER A 40 -4.84 -9.03 -5.50
CA SER A 40 -5.94 -8.68 -6.41
C SER A 40 -7.13 -9.62 -6.22
N ASP A 41 -6.89 -10.93 -6.23
CA ASP A 41 -7.90 -11.97 -6.05
C ASP A 41 -8.66 -11.76 -4.72
N SER A 42 -7.96 -11.43 -3.63
CA SER A 42 -8.59 -11.14 -2.32
C SER A 42 -9.56 -9.94 -2.34
N CYS A 43 -9.39 -8.98 -3.26
CA CYS A 43 -10.31 -7.84 -3.40
C CYS A 43 -11.57 -8.21 -4.19
N GLU A 44 -11.48 -9.20 -5.06
CA GLU A 44 -12.61 -9.72 -5.83
C GLU A 44 -13.44 -10.69 -5.00
N GLU A 45 -12.78 -11.57 -4.25
CA GLU A 45 -13.39 -12.56 -3.35
C GLU A 45 -14.15 -11.92 -2.18
N GLU A 46 -13.75 -10.74 -1.71
CA GLU A 46 -14.50 -9.99 -0.70
C GLU A 46 -15.94 -9.65 -1.16
N LYS A 47 -16.17 -9.53 -2.48
CA LYS A 47 -17.51 -9.31 -3.03
C LYS A 47 -18.33 -10.60 -3.13
N SER A 48 -17.74 -11.74 -2.75
CA SER A 48 -18.33 -13.08 -2.81
C SER A 48 -18.84 -13.48 -1.42
N GLU A 49 -19.83 -14.37 -1.37
CA GLU A 49 -20.58 -14.73 -0.15
C GLU A 49 -19.73 -15.37 0.98
N ASN A 50 -18.48 -15.75 0.70
CA ASN A 50 -17.59 -16.43 1.65
C ASN A 50 -16.94 -15.51 2.71
N GLY A 51 -17.08 -14.19 2.60
CA GLY A 51 -16.85 -13.25 3.71
C GLY A 51 -15.41 -13.12 4.23
N GLU A 52 -14.39 -13.50 3.45
CA GLU A 52 -13.00 -13.24 3.82
C GLU A 52 -12.64 -11.75 3.60
N GLU A 53 -11.99 -11.14 4.59
CA GLU A 53 -11.57 -9.74 4.55
C GLU A 53 -10.42 -9.54 3.55
N SER A 54 -10.56 -8.59 2.62
CA SER A 54 -9.50 -8.32 1.64
C SER A 54 -8.21 -7.82 2.30
N PHE A 55 -7.08 -8.05 1.62
CA PHE A 55 -5.75 -7.65 2.10
C PHE A 55 -5.69 -6.18 2.53
N PHE A 56 -6.33 -5.27 1.79
CA PHE A 56 -6.30 -3.84 2.09
C PHE A 56 -7.14 -3.47 3.31
N LYS A 57 -8.31 -4.09 3.51
CA LYS A 57 -9.13 -3.86 4.71
C LYS A 57 -8.44 -4.39 5.96
N TYR A 58 -7.91 -5.61 5.88
CA TYR A 58 -7.10 -6.18 6.96
C TYR A 58 -5.94 -5.25 7.33
N SER A 59 -5.19 -4.80 6.32
CA SER A 59 -4.02 -3.93 6.52
C SER A 59 -4.42 -2.57 7.11
N TYR A 60 -5.52 -1.98 6.65
CA TYR A 60 -6.04 -0.72 7.20
C TYR A 60 -6.39 -0.87 8.68
N ARG A 61 -7.14 -1.90 9.05
CA ARG A 61 -7.49 -2.19 10.47
C ARG A 61 -6.25 -2.40 11.32
N MET A 62 -5.24 -3.12 10.82
CA MET A 62 -3.98 -3.32 11.54
C MET A 62 -3.21 -2.02 11.75
N MET A 63 -3.16 -1.13 10.75
CA MET A 63 -2.47 0.16 10.91
C MET A 63 -3.23 1.09 11.84
N GLU A 64 -4.57 1.10 11.78
CA GLU A 64 -5.41 1.85 12.71
C GLU A 64 -5.15 1.45 14.17
N GLN A 65 -5.11 0.14 14.45
CA GLN A 65 -4.80 -0.37 15.79
C GLN A 65 -3.42 0.07 16.27
N ARG A 66 -2.39 -0.06 15.42
CA ARG A 66 -1.02 0.37 15.77
C ARG A 66 -0.93 1.87 16.00
N TRP A 67 -1.58 2.65 15.16
CA TRP A 67 -1.55 4.11 15.24
C TRP A 67 -2.31 4.62 16.47
N LYS A 68 -3.41 3.97 16.86
CA LYS A 68 -4.10 4.22 18.13
C LYS A 68 -3.18 4.00 19.34
N LEU A 69 -2.52 2.84 19.41
CA LEU A 69 -1.59 2.52 20.51
C LEU A 69 -0.42 3.51 20.58
N LEU A 70 0.11 3.93 19.43
CA LEU A 70 1.18 4.92 19.39
C LEU A 70 0.71 6.29 19.90
N ARG A 71 -0.50 6.72 19.54
CA ARG A 71 -1.08 7.96 20.06
C ARG A 71 -1.26 7.91 21.57
N GLU A 72 -1.85 6.83 22.09
CA GLU A 72 -2.02 6.65 23.54
C GLU A 72 -0.68 6.71 24.29
N ALA A 73 0.37 6.11 23.73
CA ALA A 73 1.71 6.16 24.32
C ALA A 73 2.33 7.57 24.28
N VAL A 74 2.16 8.31 23.18
CA VAL A 74 2.69 9.68 23.06
C VAL A 74 1.90 10.67 23.92
N ASP A 75 0.58 10.58 23.94
CA ASP A 75 -0.30 11.46 24.73
C ASP A 75 -0.10 11.30 26.25
N SER A 76 0.61 10.25 26.69
CA SER A 76 1.00 10.04 28.09
C SER A 76 2.15 10.94 28.57
N GLY A 77 2.82 11.66 27.66
CA GLY A 77 3.87 12.62 28.01
C GLY A 77 3.98 13.78 27.03
N ASP A 78 4.81 14.76 27.38
CA ASP A 78 4.92 16.01 26.59
C ASP A 78 6.19 16.05 25.71
N LEU A 79 6.97 14.97 25.66
CA LEU A 79 8.27 14.95 24.97
C LEU A 79 8.13 14.80 23.45
N PHE A 80 7.06 14.17 22.99
CA PHE A 80 6.82 13.90 21.57
C PHE A 80 5.45 14.42 21.16
N SER A 81 5.33 14.77 19.88
CA SER A 81 4.05 15.14 19.27
C SER A 81 3.84 14.34 17.99
N LEU A 82 2.62 13.93 17.72
CA LEU A 82 2.25 13.25 16.48
C LEU A 82 1.47 14.17 15.54
N PRO A 83 1.61 14.01 14.22
CA PRO A 83 0.79 14.73 13.26
C PRO A 83 -0.70 14.36 13.44
N LYS A 84 -1.55 15.38 13.32
CA LYS A 84 -3.01 15.20 13.24
C LYS A 84 -3.41 15.14 11.77
N PHE A 85 -4.16 14.12 11.40
CA PHE A 85 -4.68 13.94 10.05
C PHE A 85 -6.19 14.14 10.07
N SER A 86 -6.72 14.84 9.08
CA SER A 86 -8.16 14.96 8.90
C SER A 86 -8.73 13.69 8.27
N SER A 87 -9.96 13.35 8.68
CA SER A 87 -10.76 12.33 8.00
C SER A 87 -11.18 12.80 6.61
N ALA A 88 -11.27 11.86 5.67
CA ALA A 88 -11.75 12.08 4.32
C ALA A 88 -12.48 10.84 3.79
N PHE A 89 -13.38 11.05 2.83
CA PHE A 89 -14.08 9.94 2.19
C PHE A 89 -13.15 9.14 1.28
N CYS A 90 -12.99 7.84 1.57
CA CYS A 90 -12.21 6.92 0.77
C CYS A 90 -13.13 6.16 -0.20
N THR A 91 -12.93 6.38 -1.51
CA THR A 91 -13.71 5.72 -2.56
C THR A 91 -13.43 4.23 -2.68
N PHE A 92 -12.25 3.76 -2.25
CA PHE A 92 -11.91 2.34 -2.25
C PHE A 92 -12.64 1.56 -1.14
N LEU A 93 -12.68 2.12 0.08
CA LEU A 93 -13.38 1.52 1.23
C LEU A 93 -14.87 1.88 1.27
N ASN A 94 -15.28 2.90 0.50
CA ASN A 94 -16.63 3.48 0.49
C ASN A 94 -17.10 3.96 1.88
N GLN A 95 -16.20 4.59 2.63
CA GLN A 95 -16.47 5.12 3.97
C GLN A 95 -15.57 6.32 4.29
N GLU A 96 -15.90 7.05 5.36
CA GLU A 96 -14.98 8.01 5.95
C GLU A 96 -13.78 7.28 6.57
N SER A 97 -12.58 7.79 6.33
CA SER A 97 -11.34 7.19 6.81
C SER A 97 -10.29 8.25 7.10
N GLU A 98 -9.49 8.01 8.13
CA GLU A 98 -8.33 8.84 8.45
C GLU A 98 -7.04 8.20 7.93
N THR A 99 -6.01 9.03 7.74
CA THR A 99 -4.67 8.51 7.44
C THR A 99 -4.16 7.70 8.63
N GLN A 100 -3.81 6.44 8.39
CA GLN A 100 -3.18 5.53 9.35
C GLN A 100 -1.71 5.28 8.92
N PRO A 101 -0.73 6.04 9.41
CA PRO A 101 0.67 5.91 8.99
C PRO A 101 1.22 4.52 9.24
N GLY A 102 1.75 3.90 8.18
CA GLY A 102 2.64 2.75 8.25
C GLY A 102 4.10 3.18 8.40
N LYS A 103 4.96 2.29 8.91
CA LYS A 103 6.42 2.45 8.92
C LYS A 103 7.01 2.22 7.54
#